data_AF-X6EU24-F1
#
_entry.id   AF-X6EU24-F1
#
_cell.length_a   1.000
_cell.length_b   1.000
_cell.length_c   1.000
_cell.angle_alpha   90.00
_cell.angle_beta   90.00
_cell.angle_gamma   90.00
#
_symmetry.space_group_name_H-M   'P 1'
#
loop_
_entity.id
_entity.type
_entity.pdbx_description
1 polymer ?
#
loop_
_entity_poly.entity_id
_entity_poly.type
_entity_poly.pdbx_seq_one_letter_code
_entity_poly.pdbx_strand_id
1 'polypeptide(L)'
;MDIFGRLSDYDVFAYLPQGFFVLAAFDFFFGTSFVIHASWDVPTGVFVLFLSYAAGHLVAGPASRILEAGIVHDMLKPPSVHLLLPEQKASWLLRSLLPAYFTPLSRPTRARVQAALTKAGTGLHGDEAYWVAYTVAKRDDHAKPRLENFLNVYGFCRNLSFIAAVTAELLLVQALVAPRLDTFGSAAHEVMVAAGFALISFQLFKRYLKFYRLYSIEVFVAFATVEADAT
;
A
#
# COMPACT_ATOMS: atom_id res chain seq x y z
N MET A 1 10.16 0.80 -31.71
CA MET A 1 10.46 0.30 -30.35
C MET A 1 9.78 1.25 -29.40
N ASP A 2 8.67 0.84 -28.81
CA ASP A 2 7.83 1.71 -28.01
C ASP A 2 8.45 1.85 -26.61
N ILE A 3 9.12 2.98 -26.36
CA ILE A 3 9.75 3.27 -25.06
C ILE A 3 8.69 3.31 -23.95
N PHE A 4 7.45 3.68 -24.30
CA PHE A 4 6.31 3.68 -23.39
C PHE A 4 5.77 2.27 -23.09
N GLY A 5 6.00 1.29 -23.97
CA GLY A 5 5.62 -0.11 -23.74
C GLY A 5 6.50 -0.86 -22.72
N ARG A 6 7.54 -0.21 -22.17
CA ARG A 6 8.41 -0.76 -21.12
C ARG A 6 8.14 -0.19 -19.73
N LEU A 7 7.32 0.86 -19.61
CA LEU A 7 6.79 1.25 -18.31
C LEU A 7 5.78 0.17 -17.92
N SER A 8 6.03 -0.50 -16.79
CA SER A 8 5.00 -1.41 -16.28
C SER A 8 3.77 -0.57 -15.90
N ASP A 9 2.57 -1.14 -15.99
CA ASP A 9 1.37 -0.46 -15.47
C ASP A 9 1.58 -0.03 -14.01
N TYR A 10 2.33 -0.82 -13.26
CA TYR A 10 2.75 -0.47 -11.91
C TYR A 10 3.56 0.83 -11.84
N ASP A 11 4.50 1.05 -12.77
CA ASP A 11 5.31 2.25 -12.79
C ASP A 11 4.47 3.53 -12.94
N VAL A 12 3.47 3.46 -13.82
CA VAL A 12 2.57 4.59 -14.12
C VAL A 12 1.57 4.80 -13.00
N PHE A 13 0.98 3.74 -12.44
CA PHE A 13 -0.08 3.89 -11.45
C PHE A 13 0.43 4.03 -10.02
N ALA A 14 1.56 3.39 -9.67
CA ALA A 14 2.10 3.45 -8.33
C ALA A 14 3.03 4.64 -8.16
N TYR A 15 4.05 4.83 -9.00
CA TYR A 15 5.11 5.81 -8.73
C TYR A 15 4.81 7.22 -9.21
N LEU A 16 4.17 7.37 -10.36
CA LEU A 16 3.97 8.70 -10.92
C LEU A 16 3.02 9.58 -10.09
N PRO A 17 1.81 9.13 -9.70
CA PRO A 17 0.88 9.99 -8.97
C PRO A 17 1.41 10.35 -7.58
N GLN A 18 2.02 9.40 -6.87
CA GLN A 18 2.63 9.66 -5.58
C GLN A 18 3.82 10.63 -5.69
N GLY A 19 4.58 10.57 -6.79
CA GLY A 19 5.62 11.53 -7.12
C GLY A 19 5.09 12.96 -7.25
N PHE A 20 3.98 13.13 -7.96
CA PHE A 20 3.29 14.42 -8.03
C PHE A 20 2.85 14.94 -6.66
N PHE A 21 2.36 14.06 -5.78
CA PHE A 21 2.04 14.44 -4.40
C PHE A 21 3.27 14.89 -3.61
N VAL A 22 4.43 14.25 -3.80
CA VAL A 22 5.69 14.69 -3.18
C VAL A 22 6.08 16.07 -3.67
N LEU A 23 6.03 16.31 -4.99
CA LEU A 23 6.38 17.63 -5.56
C LEU A 23 5.39 18.71 -5.13
N ALA A 24 4.09 18.40 -5.05
CA ALA A 24 3.09 19.32 -4.54
C ALA A 24 3.30 19.64 -3.05
N ALA A 25 3.66 18.66 -2.23
CA ALA A 25 4.05 18.91 -0.84
C ALA A 25 5.32 19.76 -0.76
N PHE A 26 6.29 19.53 -1.66
CA PHE A 26 7.50 20.33 -1.74
C PHE A 26 7.21 21.79 -2.10
N ASP A 27 6.36 22.05 -3.09
CA ASP A 27 5.86 23.39 -3.41
C ASP A 27 5.20 24.06 -2.21
N PHE A 28 4.37 23.30 -1.49
CA PHE A 28 3.69 23.83 -0.32
C PHE A 28 4.67 24.25 0.79
N PHE A 29 5.67 23.43 1.12
CA PHE A 29 6.59 23.71 2.24
C PHE A 29 7.71 24.68 1.88
N PHE A 30 8.20 24.65 0.65
CA PHE A 30 9.37 25.42 0.22
C PHE A 30 9.01 26.61 -0.67
N GLY A 31 7.72 26.82 -0.97
CA GLY A 31 7.24 27.91 -1.82
C GLY A 31 7.67 27.76 -3.29
N THR A 32 8.02 26.55 -3.73
CA THR A 32 8.31 26.28 -5.14
C THR A 32 7.03 26.19 -5.95
N SER A 33 7.14 26.08 -7.28
CA SER A 33 5.98 25.99 -8.18
C SER A 33 6.21 24.94 -9.27
N PHE A 34 6.68 23.76 -8.87
CA PHE A 34 6.85 22.63 -9.77
C PHE A 34 5.49 22.09 -10.26
N VAL A 35 4.48 22.08 -9.40
CA VAL A 35 3.13 21.53 -9.61
C VAL A 35 2.05 22.54 -9.20
N ILE A 36 2.10 23.07 -7.98
CA ILE A 36 1.11 24.02 -7.49
C ILE A 36 1.40 25.38 -8.14
N HIS A 37 0.36 26.01 -8.71
CA HIS A 37 0.45 27.27 -9.45
C HIS A 37 1.36 27.25 -10.68
N ALA A 38 1.79 26.06 -11.13
CA ALA A 38 2.67 25.94 -12.27
C ALA A 38 1.93 26.21 -13.59
N SER A 39 2.61 26.89 -14.52
CA SER A 39 2.20 26.96 -15.93
C SER A 39 3.26 26.23 -16.75
N TRP A 40 2.94 24.99 -17.15
CA TRP A 40 3.90 24.16 -17.87
C TRP A 40 3.83 24.40 -19.37
N ASP A 41 4.98 24.71 -19.97
CA ASP A 41 5.20 24.39 -21.37
C ASP A 41 5.51 22.89 -21.53
N VAL A 42 5.54 22.40 -22.76
CA VAL A 42 5.75 20.97 -23.03
C VAL A 42 7.07 20.45 -22.43
N PRO A 43 8.22 21.12 -22.60
CA PRO A 43 9.47 20.67 -21.99
C PRO A 43 9.41 20.59 -20.45
N THR A 44 8.83 21.59 -19.79
CA THR A 44 8.71 21.60 -18.33
C THR A 44 7.78 20.49 -17.84
N GLY A 45 6.65 20.27 -18.52
CA GLY A 45 5.74 19.18 -18.18
C GLY A 45 6.41 17.79 -18.27
N VAL A 46 7.22 17.57 -19.31
CA VAL A 46 8.00 16.34 -19.44
C VAL A 46 9.05 16.20 -18.32
N PHE A 47 9.74 17.29 -17.97
CA PHE A 47 10.71 17.27 -16.88
C PHE A 47 10.05 16.96 -15.52
N VAL A 48 8.91 17.60 -15.22
CA VAL A 48 8.14 17.33 -13.99
C VAL A 48 7.65 15.89 -13.96
N LEU A 49 7.24 15.32 -15.09
CA LEU A 49 6.87 13.90 -15.19
C LEU A 49 8.02 12.97 -14.75
N PHE A 50 9.23 13.20 -15.27
CA PHE A 50 10.42 12.43 -14.88
C PHE A 50 10.77 12.62 -13.39
N LEU A 51 10.70 13.86 -12.91
CA LEU A 51 10.99 14.17 -11.51
C LEU A 51 9.99 13.50 -10.57
N SER A 52 8.70 13.52 -10.92
CA SER A 52 7.64 12.80 -10.20
C SER A 52 7.93 11.30 -10.16
N TYR A 53 8.26 10.69 -11.30
CA TYR A 53 8.59 9.26 -11.33
C TYR A 53 9.76 8.92 -10.39
N ALA A 54 10.84 9.71 -10.43
CA ALA A 54 11.99 9.53 -9.55
C ALA A 54 11.62 9.72 -8.06
N ALA A 55 10.88 10.78 -7.73
CA ALA A 55 10.41 11.05 -6.37
C ALA A 55 9.52 9.90 -5.85
N GLY A 56 8.66 9.35 -6.70
CA GLY A 56 7.83 8.20 -6.37
C GLY A 56 8.66 6.99 -5.97
N HIS A 57 9.69 6.65 -6.74
CA HIS A 57 10.61 5.56 -6.41
C HIS A 57 11.34 5.79 -5.08
N LEU A 58 11.83 7.00 -4.85
CA LEU A 58 12.54 7.35 -3.62
C LEU A 58 11.67 7.16 -2.38
N VAL A 59 10.38 7.50 -2.46
CA VAL A 59 9.45 7.34 -1.33
C VAL A 59 9.00 5.90 -1.10
N ALA A 60 8.94 5.08 -2.16
CA ALA A 60 8.46 3.71 -2.05
C ALA A 60 9.33 2.85 -1.11
N GLY A 61 10.64 3.07 -1.09
CA GLY A 61 11.57 2.36 -0.20
C GLY A 61 11.27 2.57 1.29
N PRO A 62 11.32 3.82 1.79
CA PRO A 62 10.95 4.15 3.17
C PRO A 62 9.53 3.72 3.53
N ALA A 63 8.55 3.93 2.65
CA ALA A 63 7.17 3.50 2.88
C ALA A 63 7.07 1.98 3.09
N SER A 64 7.77 1.19 2.27
CA SER A 64 7.85 -0.27 2.44
C SER A 64 8.53 -0.65 3.76
N ARG A 65 9.62 0.01 4.13
CA ARG A 65 10.34 -0.31 5.37
C ARG A 65 9.52 0.00 6.62
N ILE A 66 8.86 1.16 6.66
CA ILE A 66 8.15 1.63 7.84
C ILE A 66 6.77 0.99 7.93
N LEU A 67 5.95 1.11 6.89
CA LEU A 67 4.56 0.64 6.94
C LEU A 67 4.45 -0.87 6.75
N GLU A 68 5.16 -1.44 5.78
CA GLU A 68 5.03 -2.87 5.47
C GLU A 68 5.89 -3.73 6.39
N ALA A 69 7.20 -3.50 6.46
CA ALA A 69 8.06 -4.29 7.34
C ALA A 69 7.80 -3.98 8.82
N GLY A 70 7.85 -2.70 9.21
CA GLY A 70 7.64 -2.30 10.61
C GLY A 70 6.21 -2.53 11.10
N ILE A 71 5.23 -1.80 10.55
CA ILE A 71 3.86 -1.88 11.09
C ILE A 71 3.21 -3.21 10.73
N VAL A 72 3.23 -3.64 9.46
CA VAL A 72 2.49 -4.85 9.07
C VAL A 72 3.20 -6.13 9.50
N HIS A 73 4.46 -6.35 9.15
CA HIS A 73 5.13 -7.61 9.45
C HIS A 73 5.49 -7.75 10.94
N ASP A 74 6.02 -6.70 11.57
CA ASP A 74 6.45 -6.81 12.97
C ASP A 74 5.26 -6.68 13.93
N MET A 75 4.42 -5.66 13.77
CA MET A 75 3.33 -5.36 14.73
C MET A 75 2.02 -6.10 14.42
N LEU A 76 1.49 -5.99 13.20
CA LEU A 76 0.14 -6.51 12.88
C LEU A 76 0.15 -7.99 12.47
N LYS A 77 1.29 -8.50 12.01
CA LYS A 77 1.46 -9.75 11.24
C LYS A 77 0.76 -9.71 9.87
N PRO A 78 1.35 -10.34 8.84
CA PRO A 78 0.78 -10.33 7.48
C PRO A 78 -0.57 -11.05 7.40
N PRO A 79 -1.39 -10.77 6.38
CA PRO A 79 -2.70 -11.41 6.22
C PRO A 79 -2.62 -12.94 6.11
N SER A 80 -1.51 -13.46 5.57
CA SER A 80 -1.22 -14.91 5.48
C SER A 80 -1.45 -15.65 6.80
N VAL A 81 -1.04 -15.03 7.90
CA VAL A 81 -1.18 -15.56 9.26
C VAL A 81 -2.65 -15.52 9.70
N HIS A 82 -3.33 -14.38 9.54
CA HIS A 82 -4.70 -14.19 10.05
C HIS A 82 -5.76 -14.97 9.29
N LEU A 83 -5.55 -15.19 7.98
CA LEU A 83 -6.54 -15.83 7.12
C LEU A 83 -6.77 -17.30 7.46
N LEU A 84 -5.73 -17.99 7.92
CA LEU A 84 -5.76 -19.42 8.22
C LEU A 84 -5.99 -19.75 9.70
N LEU A 85 -5.83 -18.78 10.60
CA LEU A 85 -6.04 -19.01 12.04
C LEU A 85 -7.52 -19.21 12.40
N PRO A 86 -7.84 -20.14 13.32
CA PRO A 86 -9.20 -20.30 13.86
C PRO A 86 -9.64 -19.11 14.71
N GLU A 87 -8.72 -18.58 15.51
CA GLU A 87 -8.93 -17.50 16.47
C GLU A 87 -7.85 -16.43 16.36
N GLN A 88 -8.25 -15.18 16.53
CA GLN A 88 -7.36 -14.02 16.39
C GLN A 88 -6.77 -13.61 17.73
N LYS A 89 -5.49 -13.22 17.73
CA LYS A 89 -4.77 -12.70 18.90
C LYS A 89 -4.55 -11.18 18.87
N ALA A 90 -5.42 -10.42 18.21
CA ALA A 90 -5.31 -8.97 18.13
C ALA A 90 -5.96 -8.24 19.33
N SER A 91 -5.39 -7.10 19.73
CA SER A 91 -5.99 -6.25 20.76
C SER A 91 -7.39 -5.76 20.34
N TRP A 92 -8.25 -5.44 21.31
CA TRP A 92 -9.63 -5.00 21.03
C TRP A 92 -9.67 -3.72 20.19
N LEU A 93 -8.75 -2.78 20.44
CA LEU A 93 -8.64 -1.52 19.71
C LEU A 93 -8.32 -1.76 18.23
N LEU A 94 -7.33 -2.61 17.94
CA LEU A 94 -6.97 -2.94 16.56
C LEU A 94 -8.12 -3.66 15.83
N ARG A 95 -8.84 -4.54 16.53
CA ARG A 95 -10.03 -5.20 15.97
C ARG A 95 -11.15 -4.22 15.66
N SER A 96 -11.33 -3.18 16.47
CA SER A 96 -12.34 -2.14 16.22
C SER A 96 -11.96 -1.25 15.04
N LEU A 97 -10.68 -0.86 14.93
CA LEU A 97 -10.22 0.03 13.86
C LEU A 97 -10.06 -0.68 12.50
N LEU A 98 -9.66 -1.96 12.54
CA LEU A 98 -9.30 -2.77 11.36
C LEU A 98 -10.01 -4.14 11.32
N PRO A 99 -11.35 -4.20 11.48
CA PRO A 99 -12.07 -5.47 11.66
C PRO A 99 -11.89 -6.41 10.47
N ALA A 100 -11.96 -5.86 9.25
CA ALA A 100 -11.83 -6.64 8.02
C ALA A 100 -10.44 -7.25 7.84
N TYR A 101 -9.38 -6.62 8.38
CA TYR A 101 -8.00 -7.10 8.20
C TYR A 101 -7.78 -8.43 8.90
N PHE A 102 -8.24 -8.54 10.15
CA PHE A 102 -8.02 -9.74 10.95
C PHE A 102 -9.00 -10.87 10.64
N THR A 103 -10.12 -10.59 9.95
CA THR A 103 -11.18 -11.57 9.68
C THR A 103 -10.62 -12.80 8.95
N PRO A 104 -10.77 -14.03 9.51
CA PRO A 104 -10.28 -15.24 8.87
C PRO A 104 -11.06 -15.56 7.59
N LEU A 105 -10.58 -16.52 6.80
CA LEU A 105 -11.36 -17.08 5.70
C LEU A 105 -12.63 -17.77 6.22
N SER A 106 -13.63 -17.89 5.34
CA SER A 106 -14.84 -18.68 5.63
C SER A 106 -14.43 -20.12 5.97
N ARG A 107 -15.19 -20.79 6.85
CA ARG A 107 -14.87 -22.17 7.28
C ARG A 107 -14.68 -23.12 6.07
N PRO A 108 -15.55 -23.11 5.03
CA PRO A 108 -15.37 -23.99 3.87
C PRO A 108 -14.12 -23.65 3.05
N THR A 109 -13.87 -22.37 2.76
CA THR A 109 -12.70 -21.95 1.98
C THR A 109 -11.40 -22.29 2.72
N ARG A 110 -11.36 -22.02 4.03
CA ARG A 110 -10.20 -22.35 4.86
C ARG A 110 -9.92 -23.85 4.89
N ALA A 111 -10.96 -24.68 5.02
CA ALA A 111 -10.80 -26.14 4.99
C ALA A 111 -10.23 -26.63 3.64
N ARG A 112 -10.69 -26.07 2.52
CA ARG A 112 -10.15 -26.36 1.18
C ARG A 112 -8.68 -25.98 1.07
N VAL A 113 -8.32 -24.78 1.52
CA VAL A 113 -6.93 -24.31 1.51
C VAL A 113 -6.05 -25.19 2.40
N GLN A 114 -6.52 -25.57 3.59
CA GLN A 114 -5.76 -26.43 4.49
C GLN A 114 -5.55 -27.84 3.90
N ALA A 115 -6.55 -28.39 3.20
CA ALA A 115 -6.44 -29.67 2.52
C ALA A 115 -5.42 -29.62 1.37
N ALA A 116 -5.47 -28.57 0.54
CA ALA A 116 -4.49 -28.33 -0.51
C ALA A 116 -3.07 -28.15 0.05
N LEU A 117 -2.92 -27.38 1.14
CA LEU A 117 -1.62 -27.22 1.81
C LEU A 117 -1.09 -28.55 2.33
N THR A 118 -1.94 -29.36 2.97
CA THR A 118 -1.56 -30.68 3.50
C THR A 118 -1.09 -31.63 2.39
N LYS A 119 -1.70 -31.56 1.21
CA LYS A 119 -1.29 -32.31 0.02
C LYS A 119 0.08 -31.85 -0.50
N ALA A 120 0.33 -30.54 -0.50
CA ALA A 120 1.59 -29.95 -0.93
C ALA A 120 2.74 -30.13 0.09
N GLY A 121 2.44 -30.29 1.37
CA GLY A 121 3.41 -30.53 2.43
C GLY A 121 2.79 -30.50 3.83
N THR A 122 3.38 -31.23 4.78
CA THR A 122 2.88 -31.28 6.16
C THR A 122 3.38 -30.07 6.97
N GLY A 123 2.50 -29.49 7.79
CA GLY A 123 2.88 -28.45 8.77
C GLY A 123 3.09 -27.04 8.22
N LEU A 124 2.72 -26.76 6.98
CA LEU A 124 2.85 -25.42 6.40
C LEU A 124 1.91 -24.42 7.08
N HIS A 125 2.48 -23.35 7.64
CA HIS A 125 1.74 -22.29 8.33
C HIS A 125 2.30 -20.89 8.01
N GLY A 126 1.47 -19.86 8.22
CA GLY A 126 1.88 -18.46 8.08
C GLY A 126 2.52 -18.15 6.72
N ASP A 127 3.74 -17.61 6.76
CA ASP A 127 4.46 -17.20 5.55
C ASP A 127 4.94 -18.38 4.70
N GLU A 128 5.26 -19.53 5.30
CA GLU A 128 5.64 -20.73 4.53
C GLU A 128 4.48 -21.21 3.66
N ALA A 129 3.28 -21.31 4.26
CA ALA A 129 2.06 -21.65 3.53
C ALA A 129 1.77 -20.64 2.41
N TYR A 130 2.00 -19.34 2.67
CA TYR A 130 1.82 -18.29 1.68
C TYR A 130 2.76 -18.47 0.49
N TRP A 131 4.06 -18.69 0.72
CA TRP A 131 5.03 -18.81 -0.36
C TRP A 131 4.78 -20.05 -1.24
N VAL A 132 4.40 -21.18 -0.64
CA VAL A 132 3.99 -22.37 -1.39
C VAL A 132 2.78 -22.05 -2.27
N ALA A 133 1.72 -21.48 -1.70
CA ALA A 133 0.53 -21.11 -2.45
C ALA A 133 0.83 -20.07 -3.56
N TYR A 134 1.69 -19.09 -3.27
CA TYR A 134 2.06 -18.03 -4.21
C TYR A 134 2.79 -18.58 -5.45
N THR A 135 3.63 -19.60 -5.30
CA THR A 135 4.35 -20.20 -6.45
C THR A 135 3.42 -20.82 -7.48
N VAL A 136 2.27 -21.32 -7.05
CA VAL A 136 1.21 -21.86 -7.90
C VAL A 136 0.35 -20.71 -8.45
N ALA A 137 -0.16 -19.84 -7.57
CA ALA A 137 -1.09 -18.78 -7.93
C ALA A 137 -0.50 -17.79 -8.97
N LYS A 138 0.80 -17.49 -8.92
CA LYS A 138 1.43 -16.58 -9.89
C LYS A 138 1.55 -17.13 -11.32
N ARG A 139 1.33 -18.44 -11.50
CA ARG A 139 1.35 -19.13 -12.80
C ARG A 139 -0.05 -19.39 -13.35
N ASP A 140 -1.09 -19.13 -12.56
CA ASP A 140 -2.48 -19.27 -12.97
C ASP A 140 -2.90 -18.05 -13.81
N ASP A 141 -3.35 -18.31 -15.04
CA ASP A 141 -3.69 -17.26 -16.01
C ASP A 141 -4.90 -16.41 -15.58
N HIS A 142 -5.76 -16.95 -14.72
CA HIS A 142 -6.93 -16.24 -14.19
C HIS A 142 -6.59 -15.39 -12.96
N ALA A 143 -5.75 -15.90 -12.05
CA ALA A 143 -5.37 -15.23 -10.82
C ALA A 143 -4.31 -14.15 -11.05
N LYS A 144 -3.36 -14.37 -11.97
CA LYS A 144 -2.22 -13.46 -12.18
C LYS A 144 -2.64 -12.01 -12.46
N PRO A 145 -3.54 -11.69 -13.41
CA PRO A 145 -3.95 -10.29 -13.65
C PRO A 145 -4.57 -9.64 -12.42
N ARG A 146 -5.31 -10.42 -11.62
CA ARG A 146 -5.96 -9.93 -10.40
C ARG A 146 -4.95 -9.70 -9.28
N LEU A 147 -3.94 -10.57 -9.15
CA LEU A 147 -2.81 -10.40 -8.24
C LEU A 147 -2.01 -9.14 -8.58
N GLU A 148 -1.70 -8.92 -9.85
CA GLU A 148 -1.01 -7.71 -10.34
C GLU A 148 -1.82 -6.45 -10.03
N ASN A 149 -3.13 -6.45 -10.29
CA ASN A 149 -3.98 -5.31 -9.95
C ASN A 149 -3.99 -5.02 -8.44
N PHE A 150 -4.10 -6.05 -7.59
CA PHE A 150 -4.03 -5.83 -6.14
C PHE A 150 -2.66 -5.33 -5.71
N LEU A 151 -1.57 -5.88 -6.27
CA LEU A 151 -0.19 -5.43 -6.05
C LEU A 151 -0.03 -3.93 -6.35
N ASN A 152 -0.58 -3.50 -7.48
CA ASN A 152 -0.53 -2.11 -7.91
C ASN A 152 -1.28 -1.20 -6.96
N VAL A 153 -2.54 -1.52 -6.66
CA VAL A 153 -3.39 -0.67 -5.83
C VAL A 153 -2.94 -0.66 -4.37
N TYR A 154 -2.46 -1.77 -3.82
CA TYR A 154 -1.97 -1.78 -2.44
C TYR A 154 -0.66 -0.99 -2.33
N GLY A 155 0.27 -1.12 -3.29
CA GLY A 155 1.52 -0.36 -3.32
C GLY A 155 1.28 1.14 -3.39
N PHE A 156 0.37 1.56 -4.28
CA PHE A 156 -0.11 2.94 -4.36
C PHE A 156 -0.66 3.44 -3.02
N CYS A 157 -1.60 2.69 -2.40
CA CYS A 157 -2.21 3.10 -1.13
C CYS A 157 -1.16 3.23 -0.01
N ARG A 158 -0.20 2.30 0.08
CA ARG A 158 0.86 2.31 1.10
C ARG A 158 1.72 3.56 0.97
N ASN A 159 2.22 3.81 -0.23
CA ASN A 159 3.14 4.92 -0.46
C ASN A 159 2.44 6.28 -0.28
N LEU A 160 1.21 6.44 -0.78
CA LEU A 160 0.47 7.69 -0.61
C LEU A 160 0.03 7.90 0.85
N SER A 161 -0.28 6.83 1.57
CA SER A 161 -0.51 6.89 3.03
C SER A 161 0.73 7.44 3.75
N PHE A 162 1.92 6.96 3.38
CA PHE A 162 3.17 7.43 3.94
C PHE A 162 3.42 8.92 3.65
N ILE A 163 3.27 9.35 2.39
CA ILE A 163 3.43 10.78 2.00
C ILE A 163 2.47 11.67 2.80
N ALA A 164 1.21 11.27 2.91
CA ALA A 164 0.22 12.02 3.66
C ALA A 164 0.57 12.08 5.16
N ALA A 165 1.12 11.01 5.75
CA ALA A 165 1.57 11.02 7.14
C ALA A 165 2.72 12.01 7.36
N VAL A 166 3.75 11.95 6.51
CA VAL A 166 4.91 12.86 6.58
C VAL A 166 4.47 14.31 6.36
N THR A 167 3.56 14.55 5.40
CA THR A 167 3.00 15.89 5.16
C THR A 167 2.24 16.41 6.38
N ALA A 168 1.41 15.58 7.01
CA ALA A 168 0.71 15.93 8.24
C ALA A 168 1.69 16.27 9.38
N GLU A 169 2.75 15.46 9.55
CA GLU A 169 3.76 15.67 10.57
C GLU A 169 4.53 16.98 10.35
N LEU A 170 4.98 17.24 9.12
CA LEU A 170 5.69 18.48 8.78
C LEU A 170 4.81 19.72 9.01
N LEU A 171 3.54 19.68 8.60
CA LEU A 171 2.57 20.76 8.87
C LEU A 171 2.38 21.00 10.38
N LEU A 172 2.28 19.92 11.15
CA LEU A 172 2.11 20.02 12.60
C LEU A 172 3.37 20.60 13.27
N VAL A 173 4.57 20.16 12.86
CA VAL A 173 5.84 20.71 13.36
C VAL A 173 5.95 22.18 13.00
N GLN A 174 5.59 22.57 11.78
CA GLN A 174 5.59 23.96 11.34
C GLN A 174 4.66 24.83 12.19
N ALA A 175 3.41 24.39 12.38
CA ALA A 175 2.43 25.12 13.18
C ALA A 175 2.86 25.31 14.66
N LEU A 176 3.63 24.36 15.21
CA LEU A 176 4.01 24.34 16.62
C LEU A 176 5.38 24.98 16.92
N VAL A 177 6.36 24.81 16.03
CA VAL A 177 7.77 25.13 16.31
C VAL A 177 8.27 26.34 15.52
N ALA A 178 7.85 26.48 14.25
CA ALA A 178 8.32 27.54 13.38
C ALA A 178 7.16 28.16 12.56
N PRO A 179 6.25 28.93 13.20
CA PRO A 179 5.11 29.56 12.53
C PRO A 179 5.49 30.68 11.53
N ARG A 180 6.73 30.69 11.02
CA ARG A 180 7.40 31.84 10.38
C ARG A 180 7.93 31.57 8.97
N LEU A 181 7.76 30.36 8.43
CA LEU A 181 7.77 30.26 6.97
C LEU A 181 6.44 30.88 6.54
N ASP A 182 6.45 31.86 5.65
CA ASP A 182 5.25 32.52 5.09
C ASP A 182 4.41 31.51 4.28
N THR A 183 3.85 30.51 4.95
CA THR A 183 2.91 29.54 4.40
C THR A 183 1.51 30.11 4.38
N PHE A 184 0.66 29.47 3.57
CA PHE A 184 -0.66 29.92 3.13
C PHE A 184 -1.73 30.16 4.23
N GLY A 185 -1.40 30.38 5.51
CA GLY A 185 -2.41 30.68 6.52
C GLY A 185 -1.91 30.81 7.96
N SER A 186 -2.86 30.88 8.89
CA SER A 186 -2.59 30.90 10.32
C SER A 186 -2.20 29.51 10.87
N ALA A 187 -1.53 29.44 12.01
CA ALA A 187 -1.20 28.17 12.68
C ALA A 187 -2.43 27.26 12.90
N ALA A 188 -3.61 27.85 13.18
CA ALA A 188 -4.86 27.10 13.30
C ALA A 188 -5.29 26.43 11.98
N HIS A 189 -5.08 27.11 10.85
CA HIS A 189 -5.32 26.54 9.53
C HIS A 189 -4.34 25.39 9.25
N GLU A 190 -3.06 25.56 9.55
CA GLU A 190 -2.05 24.50 9.36
C GLU A 190 -2.35 23.24 10.17
N VAL A 191 -2.76 23.38 11.44
CA VAL A 191 -3.19 22.25 12.27
C VAL A 191 -4.40 21.55 11.68
N MET A 192 -5.36 22.29 11.13
CA MET A 192 -6.55 21.72 10.49
C MET A 192 -6.18 20.93 9.23
N VAL A 193 -5.30 21.48 8.40
CA VAL A 193 -4.79 20.81 7.19
C VAL A 193 -3.98 19.58 7.57
N ALA A 194 -3.13 19.65 8.61
CA ALA A 194 -2.39 18.51 9.15
C ALA A 194 -3.34 17.38 9.60
N ALA A 195 -4.41 17.71 10.33
CA ALA A 195 -5.43 16.74 10.73
C ALA A 195 -6.13 16.10 9.51
N GLY A 196 -6.40 16.89 8.46
CA GLY A 196 -6.91 16.40 7.19
C GLY A 196 -5.98 15.38 6.52
N PHE A 197 -4.68 15.70 6.41
CA PHE A 197 -3.69 14.77 5.86
C PHE A 197 -3.49 13.53 6.73
N ALA A 198 -3.53 13.66 8.06
CA ALA A 198 -3.46 12.52 8.97
C ALA A 198 -4.66 11.57 8.78
N LEU A 199 -5.87 12.12 8.59
CA LEU A 199 -7.07 11.34 8.29
C LEU A 199 -6.94 10.63 6.93
N ILE A 200 -6.50 11.35 5.89
CA ILE A 200 -6.25 10.76 4.55
C ILE A 200 -5.23 9.63 4.65
N SER A 201 -4.12 9.85 5.34
CA SER A 201 -3.08 8.85 5.57
C SER A 201 -3.66 7.59 6.21
N PHE A 202 -4.44 7.75 7.28
CA PHE A 202 -5.07 6.63 7.96
C PHE A 202 -6.06 5.87 7.08
N GLN A 203 -6.89 6.56 6.30
CA GLN A 203 -7.83 5.89 5.38
C GLN A 203 -7.10 5.14 4.26
N LEU A 204 -6.04 5.71 3.71
CA LEU A 204 -5.20 5.05 2.72
C LEU A 204 -4.46 3.85 3.31
N PHE A 205 -4.00 3.94 4.55
CA PHE A 205 -3.43 2.81 5.27
C PHE A 205 -4.44 1.67 5.42
N LYS A 206 -5.69 1.97 5.79
CA LYS A 206 -6.78 0.98 5.84
C LYS A 206 -7.03 0.35 4.47
N ARG A 207 -7.00 1.12 3.39
CA ARG A 207 -7.14 0.60 2.02
C ARG A 207 -5.96 -0.29 1.63
N TYR A 208 -4.74 0.10 1.96
CA TYR A 208 -3.56 -0.73 1.78
C TYR A 208 -3.74 -2.09 2.45
N LEU A 209 -4.10 -2.12 3.74
CA LEU A 209 -4.36 -3.36 4.48
C LEU A 209 -5.47 -4.21 3.84
N LYS A 210 -6.54 -3.57 3.38
CA LYS A 210 -7.63 -4.24 2.66
C LYS A 210 -7.13 -4.93 1.39
N PHE A 211 -6.37 -4.23 0.55
CA PHE A 211 -5.87 -4.79 -0.71
C PHE A 211 -4.78 -5.83 -0.49
N TYR A 212 -3.90 -5.66 0.51
CA TYR A 212 -2.93 -6.69 0.88
C TYR A 212 -3.62 -7.98 1.36
N ARG A 213 -4.72 -7.84 2.12
CA ARG A 213 -5.56 -8.98 2.48
C ARG A 213 -6.20 -9.64 1.26
N LEU A 214 -6.80 -8.87 0.35
CA LEU A 214 -7.42 -9.42 -0.86
C LEU A 214 -6.41 -10.13 -1.75
N TYR A 215 -5.21 -9.57 -1.89
CA TYR A 215 -4.08 -10.20 -2.57
C TYR A 215 -3.75 -11.56 -1.95
N SER A 216 -3.64 -11.63 -0.62
CA SER A 216 -3.36 -12.87 0.10
C SER A 216 -4.49 -13.90 -0.02
N ILE A 217 -5.75 -13.46 -0.03
CA ILE A 217 -6.90 -14.34 -0.28
C ILE A 217 -6.83 -14.94 -1.66
N GLU A 218 -6.54 -14.13 -2.67
CA GLU A 218 -6.47 -14.59 -4.05
C GLU A 218 -5.38 -15.65 -4.22
N VAL A 219 -4.23 -15.46 -3.59
CA VAL A 219 -3.15 -16.47 -3.55
C VAL A 219 -3.66 -17.80 -3.01
N PHE A 220 -4.33 -17.82 -1.86
CA PHE A 220 -4.81 -19.07 -1.26
C PHE A 220 -5.97 -19.70 -2.04
N VAL A 221 -6.88 -18.90 -2.56
CA VAL A 221 -8.05 -19.41 -3.31
C VAL A 221 -7.62 -19.97 -4.66
N ALA A 222 -6.71 -19.32 -5.37
CA ALA A 222 -6.15 -19.81 -6.62
C ALA A 222 -5.42 -21.14 -6.39
N PHE A 223 -4.54 -21.18 -5.37
CA PHE A 223 -3.83 -22.40 -4.98
C PHE A 223 -4.78 -23.57 -4.69
N ALA A 224 -5.81 -23.34 -3.87
CA ALA A 224 -6.77 -24.39 -3.51
C ALA A 224 -7.67 -24.83 -4.66
N THR A 225 -7.84 -24.01 -5.70
CA THR A 225 -8.57 -24.38 -6.91
C THR A 225 -7.70 -25.26 -7.81
N VAL A 226 -6.47 -24.82 -8.10
CA VAL A 226 -5.53 -25.57 -8.95
C VAL A 226 -5.22 -26.95 -8.36
N GLU A 227 -5.00 -27.05 -7.05
CA GLU A 227 -4.74 -28.34 -6.40
C GLU A 227 -5.93 -29.30 -6.38
N ALA A 228 -7.15 -28.76 -6.46
CA ALA A 228 -8.38 -29.56 -6.55
C ALA A 228 -8.63 -30.07 -7.98
N ASP A 229 -8.20 -29.34 -9.01
CA ASP A 229 -8.33 -29.78 -10.40
C ASP A 229 -7.24 -30.79 -10.81
N ALA A 230 -6.16 -30.88 -10.04
CA ALA A 230 -5.08 -31.85 -10.22
C ALA A 230 -5.38 -33.25 -9.65
N THR A 231 -6.61 -33.51 -9.19
CA THR A 231 -7.11 -34.82 -8.71
C THR A 231 -8.21 -35.35 -9.61
#